data_AF-A0A932PBK5-F1
#
_entry.id   AF-A0A932PBK5-F1
#
_cell.length_a   1.000
_cell.length_b   1.000
_cell.length_c   1.000
_cell.angle_alpha   90.00
_cell.angle_beta   90.00
_cell.angle_gamma   90.00
#
_symmetry.space_group_name_H-M   'P 1'
#
loop_
_entity.id
_entity.type
_entity.pdbx_description
1 polymer ?
#
loop_
_entity_poly.entity_id
_entity_poly.type
_entity_poly.pdbx_seq_one_letter_code
_entity_poly.pdbx_strand_id
1 'polypeptide(L)'
;MGLLNYVRCRYPLPDAEAQGLMFQTKSMPDLRMATYEVTPDGMLLLFKDPWDRAGEPESSSSLGALHFVAGKPFPVRGELEIHTSAERADGRSCWYSYRLLFRDGRVIDVQRGADCGQILPLPESESEP
;
A
#
# COMPACT_ATOMS: atom_id res chain seq x y z
N MET A 1 -18.92 0.18 1.80
CA MET A 1 -17.58 0.75 1.52
C MET A 1 -16.59 -0.40 1.49
N GLY A 2 -15.88 -0.59 0.37
CA GLY A 2 -15.18 -1.84 0.02
C GLY A 2 -14.00 -2.19 0.92
N LEU A 3 -13.90 -3.48 1.26
CA LEU A 3 -12.83 -4.11 2.04
C LEU A 3 -11.54 -4.15 1.20
N LEU A 4 -10.53 -3.35 1.53
CA LEU A 4 -9.29 -3.24 0.74
C LEU A 4 -8.05 -3.44 1.60
N ASN A 5 -7.05 -4.11 1.03
CA ASN A 5 -5.71 -4.23 1.60
C ASN A 5 -4.88 -3.05 1.16
N TYR A 6 -4.16 -2.45 2.09
CA TYR A 6 -3.29 -1.30 1.82
C TYR A 6 -1.82 -1.71 1.98
N VAL A 7 -0.96 -1.19 1.11
CA VAL A 7 0.48 -1.47 1.11
C VAL A 7 1.22 -0.14 1.03
N ARG A 8 2.09 0.12 2.01
CA ARG A 8 3.09 1.18 1.92
C ARG A 8 4.38 0.61 1.34
N CYS A 9 4.87 1.17 0.24
CA CYS A 9 6.11 0.68 -0.38
C CYS A 9 7.30 1.57 -0.02
N ARG A 10 8.29 1.01 0.69
CA ARG A 10 9.61 1.64 0.92
C ARG A 10 10.73 0.99 0.11
N TYR A 11 10.47 -0.14 -0.53
CA TYR A 11 11.36 -0.67 -1.56
C TYR A 11 11.43 0.34 -2.73
N PRO A 12 12.59 0.52 -3.39
CA PRO A 12 12.74 1.48 -4.48
C PRO A 12 11.74 1.24 -5.59
N LEU A 13 10.90 2.25 -5.88
CA LEU A 13 9.99 2.25 -7.01
C LEU A 13 10.62 2.93 -8.24
N PRO A 14 10.19 2.58 -9.47
CA PRO A 14 10.66 3.24 -10.69
C PRO A 14 10.36 4.75 -10.76
N ASP A 15 9.30 5.20 -10.09
CA ASP A 15 8.87 6.60 -10.09
C ASP A 15 9.02 7.19 -8.67
N ALA A 16 9.96 8.12 -8.52
CA ALA A 16 10.30 8.70 -7.22
C ALA A 16 9.11 9.44 -6.57
N GLU A 17 8.24 10.03 -7.38
CA GLU A 17 7.01 10.70 -6.91
C GLU A 17 5.98 9.75 -6.30
N ALA A 18 6.05 8.46 -6.63
CA ALA A 18 5.18 7.44 -6.06
C ALA A 18 5.78 6.80 -4.78
N GLN A 19 7.04 7.12 -4.44
CA GLN A 19 7.72 6.52 -3.30
C GLN A 19 7.04 6.91 -1.98
N GLY A 20 6.74 5.92 -1.14
CA GLY A 20 6.16 6.14 0.18
C GLY A 20 4.67 6.43 0.20
N LEU A 21 4.00 6.50 -0.96
CA LEU A 21 2.55 6.55 -1.07
C LEU A 21 1.91 5.28 -0.49
N MET A 22 0.61 5.39 -0.20
CA MET A 22 -0.22 4.25 0.17
C MET A 22 -0.89 3.69 -1.08
N PHE A 23 -0.71 2.39 -1.29
CA PHE A 23 -1.28 1.68 -2.42
C PHE A 23 -2.36 0.73 -1.95
N GLN A 24 -3.34 0.46 -2.81
CA GLN A 24 -4.33 -0.58 -2.66
C GLN A 24 -3.87 -1.84 -3.39
N THR A 25 -4.24 -3.01 -2.87
CA THR A 25 -4.03 -4.29 -3.54
C THR A 25 -5.24 -5.19 -3.38
N LYS A 26 -5.50 -5.98 -4.43
CA LYS A 26 -6.52 -7.05 -4.45
C LYS A 26 -5.92 -8.39 -4.88
N SER A 27 -4.62 -8.43 -5.15
CA SER A 27 -4.02 -9.47 -5.99
C SER A 27 -3.67 -10.76 -5.25
N MET A 28 -3.94 -10.86 -3.94
CA MET A 28 -3.62 -12.06 -3.19
C MET A 28 -4.73 -12.50 -2.24
N PRO A 29 -5.17 -13.77 -2.33
CA PRO A 29 -6.25 -14.30 -1.50
C PRO A 29 -5.83 -14.47 -0.03
N ASP A 30 -4.53 -14.62 0.25
CA ASP A 30 -4.01 -14.82 1.61
C ASP A 30 -3.80 -13.52 2.40
N LEU A 31 -3.86 -12.35 1.75
CA LEU A 31 -3.75 -11.08 2.45
C LEU A 31 -4.99 -10.86 3.31
N ARG A 32 -4.79 -10.83 4.62
CA ARG A 32 -5.77 -10.38 5.60
C ARG A 32 -6.07 -8.92 5.35
N MET A 33 -7.31 -8.53 5.66
CA MET A 33 -7.77 -7.15 5.65
C MET A 33 -6.90 -6.28 6.57
N ALA A 34 -5.84 -5.70 6.05
CA ALA A 34 -4.81 -5.08 6.85
C ALA A 34 -4.03 -4.03 6.06
N THR A 35 -3.20 -3.29 6.79
CA THR A 35 -2.13 -2.50 6.19
C THR A 35 -0.84 -3.28 6.26
N TYR A 36 -0.12 -3.31 5.15
CA TYR A 36 1.19 -3.93 5.01
C TYR A 36 2.24 -2.88 4.65
N GLU A 37 3.50 -3.20 4.91
CA GLU A 37 4.64 -2.40 4.47
C GLU A 37 5.64 -3.29 3.73
N VAL A 38 6.06 -2.86 2.54
CA VAL A 38 7.24 -3.43 1.87
C VAL A 38 8.44 -2.64 2.36
N THR A 39 9.37 -3.31 3.05
CA THR A 39 10.56 -2.69 3.63
C THR A 39 11.57 -2.27 2.55
N PRO A 40 12.56 -1.43 2.88
CA PRO A 40 13.63 -1.08 1.94
C PRO A 40 14.42 -2.27 1.40
N ASP A 41 14.53 -3.35 2.19
CA ASP A 41 15.18 -4.60 1.81
C ASP A 41 14.25 -5.61 1.11
N GLY A 42 12.99 -5.23 0.88
CA GLY A 42 12.03 -5.97 0.07
C GLY A 42 11.19 -7.00 0.82
N MET A 43 11.17 -7.01 2.15
CA MET A 43 10.26 -7.88 2.91
C MET A 43 8.87 -7.28 3.02
N LEU A 44 7.83 -8.11 2.98
CA LEU A 44 6.46 -7.69 3.30
C LEU A 44 6.19 -7.90 4.78
N LEU A 45 5.83 -6.83 5.49
CA LEU A 45 5.47 -6.86 6.91
C LEU A 45 3.99 -6.54 7.08
N LEU A 46 3.33 -7.27 7.99
CA LEU A 46 2.02 -6.87 8.50
C LEU A 46 2.20 -5.66 9.42
N PHE A 47 1.68 -4.51 9.01
CA PHE A 47 1.86 -3.22 9.70
C PHE A 47 0.69 -2.88 10.64
N LYS A 48 -0.55 -3.15 10.21
CA LYS A 48 -1.75 -2.95 11.02
C LYS A 48 -2.79 -4.01 10.70
N ASP A 49 -3.18 -4.80 11.70
CA ASP A 49 -4.30 -5.72 11.61
C ASP A 49 -5.48 -5.15 12.42
N PRO A 50 -6.63 -4.84 11.79
CA PRO A 50 -7.79 -4.27 12.47
C PRO A 50 -8.52 -5.26 13.38
N TRP A 51 -8.16 -6.55 13.35
CA TRP A 51 -8.76 -7.62 14.15
C TRP A 51 -7.84 -8.12 15.27
N ASP A 52 -6.59 -7.64 15.33
CA ASP A 52 -5.66 -7.99 16.40
C ASP A 52 -6.05 -7.26 17.70
N ARG A 53 -6.79 -7.96 18.55
CA ARG A 53 -7.07 -7.59 19.94
C ARG A 53 -5.89 -7.90 20.88
N ALA A 54 -4.79 -8.45 20.38
CA ALA A 54 -3.68 -8.95 21.21
C ALA A 54 -2.66 -7.86 21.58
N GLY A 55 -2.88 -6.63 21.12
CA GLY A 55 -2.09 -5.46 21.49
C GLY A 55 -2.83 -4.49 22.40
N GLU A 56 -3.50 -4.93 23.46
CA GLU A 56 -3.80 -4.04 24.59
C GLU A 56 -2.54 -3.96 25.49
N PRO A 57 -1.72 -2.90 25.43
CA PRO A 57 -0.97 -2.52 26.60
C PRO A 57 -1.98 -1.95 27.60
N GLU A 58 -2.07 -2.54 28.79
CA GLU A 58 -2.65 -1.86 29.93
C GLU A 58 -1.91 -0.54 30.18
N SER A 59 -2.38 0.57 29.59
CA SER A 59 -2.19 1.93 30.10
C SER A 59 -2.91 2.95 29.22
N SER A 60 -4.05 3.39 29.74
CA SER A 60 -4.42 4.80 29.87
C SER A 60 -3.49 5.80 29.18
N SER A 61 -3.89 6.29 28.00
CA SER A 61 -3.77 7.70 27.60
C SER A 61 -4.47 7.92 26.24
N SER A 62 -5.56 8.68 26.30
CA SER A 62 -5.87 9.80 25.38
C SER A 62 -5.71 9.58 23.87
N LEU A 63 -6.84 9.56 23.15
CA LEU A 63 -6.98 9.98 21.73
C LEU A 63 -5.90 9.47 20.73
N GLY A 64 -6.20 8.36 20.05
CA GLY A 64 -5.69 8.12 18.70
C GLY A 64 -4.25 7.60 18.58
N ALA A 65 -3.70 6.98 19.63
CA ALA A 65 -2.43 6.28 19.50
C ALA A 65 -2.57 5.12 18.50
N LEU A 66 -1.86 5.22 17.37
CA LEU A 66 -1.74 4.19 16.35
C LEU A 66 -1.03 2.97 16.97
N HIS A 67 -1.72 1.83 17.12
CA HIS A 67 -1.09 0.59 17.52
C HIS A 67 -0.32 0.00 16.33
N PHE A 68 1.00 0.12 16.37
CA PHE A 68 1.91 -0.53 15.44
C PHE A 68 2.05 -1.99 15.85
N VAL A 69 1.56 -2.93 15.05
CA VAL A 69 1.91 -4.34 15.24
C VAL A 69 3.41 -4.42 14.92
N ALA A 70 4.24 -4.86 15.87
CA ALA A 70 5.66 -5.12 15.62
C ALA A 70 5.78 -5.99 14.36
N GLY A 71 6.27 -5.40 13.27
CA GLY A 71 6.04 -5.88 11.90
C GLY A 71 6.35 -7.37 11.73
N LYS A 72 5.31 -8.20 11.73
CA LYS A 72 5.49 -9.65 11.53
C LYS A 72 5.76 -9.89 10.04
N PRO A 73 6.84 -10.62 9.69
CA PRO A 73 7.08 -11.02 8.31
C PRO A 73 5.88 -11.78 7.75
N PHE A 74 5.40 -11.35 6.58
CA PHE A 74 4.34 -12.03 5.86
C PHE A 74 4.98 -12.78 4.68
N PRO A 75 5.11 -14.12 4.75
CA PRO A 75 5.82 -14.90 3.75
C PRO A 75 4.99 -14.97 2.47
N VAL A 76 5.23 -14.01 1.59
CA VAL A 76 4.59 -13.91 0.28
C VAL A 76 5.46 -14.53 -0.81
N ARG A 77 4.82 -15.12 -1.82
CA ARG A 77 5.46 -15.68 -3.02
C ARG A 77 4.64 -15.31 -4.24
N GLY A 78 5.30 -15.07 -5.36
CA GLY A 78 4.65 -14.71 -6.62
C GLY A 78 4.48 -13.21 -6.79
N GLU A 79 3.50 -12.79 -7.58
CA GLU A 79 3.32 -11.41 -7.97
C GLU A 79 2.31 -10.69 -7.05
N LEU A 80 2.68 -9.49 -6.60
CA LEU A 80 1.81 -8.58 -5.88
C LEU A 80 1.63 -7.33 -6.74
N GLU A 81 0.39 -7.02 -7.12
CA GLU A 81 0.08 -5.77 -7.78
C GLU A 81 -0.44 -4.75 -6.77
N ILE A 82 0.11 -3.55 -6.83
CA ILE A 82 -0.27 -2.43 -5.97
C ILE A 82 -0.59 -1.23 -6.85
N HIS A 83 -1.65 -0.50 -6.53
CA HIS A 83 -2.08 0.66 -7.30
C HIS A 83 -2.53 1.82 -6.41
N THR A 84 -2.35 3.04 -6.89
CA THR A 84 -2.83 4.25 -6.22
C THR A 84 -3.04 5.36 -7.24
N SER A 85 -3.81 6.37 -6.86
CA SER A 85 -3.90 7.63 -7.61
C SER A 85 -3.36 8.75 -6.74
N ALA A 86 -2.45 9.56 -7.28
CA ALA A 86 -1.92 10.72 -6.57
C ALA A 86 -1.77 11.92 -7.51
N GLU A 87 -1.95 13.12 -6.94
CA GLU A 87 -1.71 14.38 -7.63
C GLU A 87 -0.20 14.57 -7.85
N ARG A 88 0.17 14.93 -9.08
CA ARG A 88 1.55 15.27 -9.44
C ARG A 88 1.82 16.74 -9.16
N ALA A 89 3.09 17.14 -9.21
CA ALA A 89 3.49 18.54 -9.03
C ALA A 89 2.88 19.52 -10.04
N ASP A 90 2.36 19.03 -11.17
CA ASP A 90 1.67 19.81 -12.18
C ASP A 90 0.15 19.97 -11.93
N GLY A 91 -0.33 19.50 -10.77
CA GLY A 91 -1.74 19.57 -10.36
C GLY A 91 -2.65 18.52 -11.00
N ARG A 92 -2.10 17.58 -11.77
CA ARG A 92 -2.90 16.50 -12.40
C ARG A 92 -2.82 15.23 -11.58
N SER A 93 -3.97 14.59 -11.37
CA SER A 93 -4.04 13.25 -10.78
C SER A 93 -3.53 12.20 -11.76
N CYS A 94 -2.65 11.33 -11.29
CA CYS A 94 -2.05 10.27 -12.06
C CYS A 94 -2.27 8.91 -11.39
N TRP A 95 -2.55 7.90 -12.19
CA TRP A 95 -2.60 6.51 -11.76
C TRP A 95 -1.18 5.94 -11.69
N TYR A 96 -0.85 5.29 -10.59
CA TYR A 96 0.36 4.52 -10.39
C TYR A 96 -0.01 3.08 -10.17
N SER A 97 0.62 2.16 -10.90
CA SER A 97 0.46 0.74 -10.71
C SER A 97 1.83 0.07 -10.79
N TYR A 98 2.10 -0.84 -9.86
CA TYR A 98 3.36 -1.58 -9.79
C TYR A 98 3.09 -3.06 -9.56
N ARG A 99 3.92 -3.88 -10.18
CA ARG A 99 3.97 -5.32 -9.99
C ARG A 99 5.28 -5.69 -9.31
N LEU A 100 5.19 -6.23 -8.11
CA LEU A 100 6.31 -6.68 -7.29
C LEU A 100 6.39 -8.21 -7.37
N LEU A 101 7.53 -8.74 -7.80
CA LEU A 101 7.77 -10.18 -7.80
C LEU A 101 8.46 -10.58 -6.51
N PHE A 102 7.84 -11.48 -5.75
CA PHE A 102 8.38 -12.01 -4.50
C PHE A 102 8.91 -13.44 -4.67
N ARG A 103 10.15 -13.65 -4.20
CA ARG A 103 10.77 -14.97 -4.04
C ARG A 103 11.35 -15.07 -2.63
N ASP A 104 11.08 -16.18 -1.95
CA ASP A 104 11.54 -16.42 -0.57
C ASP A 104 11.18 -15.29 0.41
N GLY A 105 9.97 -14.71 0.25
CA GLY A 105 9.47 -13.64 1.11
C GLY A 105 10.08 -12.25 0.84
N ARG A 106 10.85 -12.10 -0.25
CA ARG A 106 11.51 -10.85 -0.63
C ARG A 106 11.21 -10.44 -2.05
N VAL A 107 11.08 -9.14 -2.28
CA VAL A 107 11.02 -8.56 -3.62
C VAL A 107 12.34 -8.84 -4.36
N ILE A 108 12.22 -9.40 -5.55
CA ILE A 108 13.35 -9.64 -6.46
C ILE A 108 13.26 -8.81 -7.74
N ASP A 109 12.07 -8.31 -8.07
CA ASP A 109 11.85 -7.44 -9.23
C ASP A 109 10.64 -6.51 -9.00
N VAL A 110 10.68 -5.34 -9.63
CA VAL A 110 9.59 -4.37 -9.63
C VAL A 110 9.39 -3.79 -11.03
N GLN A 111 8.16 -3.85 -11.51
CA GLN A 111 7.79 -3.37 -12.84
C GLN A 111 6.61 -2.43 -12.76
N ARG A 112 6.54 -1.47 -13.69
CA ARG A 112 5.33 -0.66 -13.88
C ARG A 112 4.19 -1.55 -14.38
N GLY A 113 3.00 -1.37 -13.82
CA GLY A 113 1.76 -1.94 -14.34
C GLY A 113 1.34 -1.22 -15.63
N ALA A 114 0.41 -1.83 -16.38
CA ALA A 114 0.00 -1.34 -17.70
C ALA A 114 -0.51 0.11 -17.69
N ASP A 115 -1.22 0.50 -16.63
CA ASP A 115 -1.87 1.82 -16.51
C ASP A 115 -1.00 2.84 -15.74
N CYS A 116 0.23 2.49 -15.38
CA CYS A 116 1.10 3.38 -14.61
C CYS A 116 1.48 4.62 -15.42
N GLY A 117 1.29 5.81 -14.84
CA GLY A 117 1.52 7.09 -15.51
C GLY A 117 0.28 7.63 -16.24
N GLN A 118 -0.86 6.93 -16.21
CA GLN A 118 -2.08 7.41 -16.83
C GLN A 118 -2.63 8.62 -16.08
N ILE A 119 -2.81 9.73 -16.77
CA ILE A 119 -3.46 10.93 -16.21
C ILE A 119 -4.94 10.65 -16.09
N LEU A 120 -5.46 10.80 -14.88
CA LEU A 120 -6.87 10.68 -14.59
C LEU A 120 -7.59 11.96 -15.03
N PRO A 121 -8.80 11.85 -15.59
CA PRO A 121 -9.61 13.03 -15.87
C PRO A 121 -9.81 13.80 -14.56
N LEU A 122 -9.78 15.13 -14.64
CA LEU A 122 -10.20 15.96 -13.51
C LEU A 122 -11.59 15.50 -13.10
N PRO A 123 -11.88 15.39 -11.79
CA PRO A 123 -13.25 15.16 -11.37
C PRO A 123 -14.09 16.26 -12.02
N GLU A 124 -15.08 15.86 -12.81
CA GLU A 124 -16.05 16.80 -13.35
C GLU A 124 -16.55 17.58 -12.13
N SER A 125 -16.20 18.86 -12.04
CA SER A 125 -16.70 19.70 -10.97
C SER A 125 -18.20 19.62 -11.13
N GLU A 126 -18.86 18.93 -10.18
CA GLU A 126 -20.30 18.92 -10.06
C GLU A 126 -20.68 20.40 -10.00
N SER A 127 -21.11 20.92 -11.15
CA SER A 127 -21.65 22.25 -11.26
C SER A 127 -23.03 22.13 -10.64
N GLU A 128 -23.07 22.19 -9.31
CA GLU A 128 -24.34 22.32 -8.61
C GLU A 128 -24.97 23.67 -9.03
N PRO A 129 -26.25 23.66 -9.42
CA PRO A 129 -26.97 24.84 -9.94
C PRO A 129 -27.31 25.89 -8.88
#